data_AF-A0A3E1R8T5-F1
#
_entry.id   AF-A0A3E1R8T5-F1
#
_cell.length_a   1.000
_cell.length_b   1.000
_cell.length_c   1.000
_cell.angle_alpha   90.00
_cell.angle_beta   90.00
_cell.angle_gamma   90.00
#
_symmetry.space_group_name_H-M   'P 1'
#
loop_
_entity.id
_entity.type
_entity.pdbx_description
1 polymer ?
#
loop_
_entity_poly.entity_id
_entity_poly.type
_entity_poly.pdbx_seq_one_letter_code
_entity_poly.pdbx_strand_id
1 'polypeptide(L)'
;MKFNKIALAACLAATGLSANAAMTPAAAALVSQATASGQIVFISGASAVQKGFQQLVSNMVTNDVYFNNDGVTNINGSGYVAVAGNLSAATGTWAAGSAVIVIYRNSGGSVYGVNPVARNQAIQSLLVDSTCGSVGSGTAAAPYKCTSSAATTRVPDAGMSDVAPVFFTNPVNTEGEVADTALTAAERALLTAKPMYAQAFGIPVTKNVESTATLNRATVAAIMSGQIADWASVAGTTTGGDIVICRRTPGSGSQAVMNLWAGNYPCNDSAQQFPLNRDDSGAWNPTTRTFTAANGAGATIVIENDSSGAVRSCLDKAVTGGTYVAKDRSGANVTVDFGAGGYKAIGVLSLDSLGSSLTTGNWQFRSLNGAGQITGDGLSTTVGPVTTGSGTFPTVAALNTGDWDMQGWTSFNIPTRTTGAKLAFVNSFLAAAQNPTTLAAVKETKWTASAIPDGNNAGTQTLNVSYVGGNQCAPLNRNY
;
A
#
# COMPACT_ATOMS: atom_id res chain seq x y z
N MET A 1 57.57 -3.48 -31.91
CA MET A 1 56.33 -4.08 -31.35
C MET A 1 55.48 -2.91 -30.87
N LYS A 2 54.62 -2.30 -31.71
CA LYS A 2 53.19 -2.58 -31.91
C LYS A 2 52.43 -2.83 -30.60
N PHE A 3 51.85 -1.77 -30.03
CA PHE A 3 50.55 -1.69 -29.32
C PHE A 3 50.50 -0.30 -28.65
N ASN A 4 49.95 0.74 -29.30
CA ASN A 4 49.72 2.05 -28.65
C ASN A 4 48.79 3.01 -29.44
N LYS A 5 47.76 2.51 -30.16
CA LYS A 5 46.80 3.38 -30.89
C LYS A 5 45.35 2.84 -30.97
N ILE A 6 44.82 2.21 -29.92
CA ILE A 6 43.39 1.83 -29.84
C ILE A 6 42.82 2.12 -28.44
N ALA A 7 42.95 3.37 -27.97
CA ALA A 7 42.38 3.76 -26.66
C ALA A 7 41.81 5.19 -26.63
N LEU A 8 41.59 5.83 -27.78
CA LEU A 8 41.07 7.21 -27.83
C LEU A 8 39.83 7.40 -28.73
N ALA A 9 39.19 6.31 -29.16
CA ALA A 9 37.96 6.35 -29.97
C ALA A 9 36.75 5.64 -29.33
N ALA A 10 36.90 5.12 -28.09
CA ALA A 10 35.84 4.43 -27.35
C ALA A 10 35.25 5.26 -26.18
N CYS A 11 35.75 6.47 -25.93
CA CYS A 11 35.25 7.36 -24.86
C CYS A 11 34.29 8.46 -25.36
N LEU A 12 33.90 8.45 -26.64
CA LEU A 12 32.92 9.38 -27.23
C LEU A 12 31.56 8.74 -27.55
N ALA A 13 31.37 7.46 -27.18
CA ALA A 13 30.13 6.70 -27.42
C ALA A 13 29.33 6.38 -26.15
N ALA A 14 29.62 7.04 -25.02
CA ALA A 14 28.94 6.80 -23.75
C ALA A 14 28.52 8.06 -22.98
N THR A 15 28.54 9.24 -23.63
CA THR A 15 27.66 10.35 -23.23
C THR A 15 26.49 10.36 -24.19
N GLY A 16 25.68 9.30 -24.11
CA GLY A 16 24.29 9.39 -24.56
C GLY A 16 23.66 10.49 -23.73
N LEU A 17 23.72 11.71 -24.25
CA LEU A 17 22.77 12.76 -23.92
C LEU A 17 21.42 12.11 -24.15
N SER A 18 20.82 11.58 -23.09
CA SER A 18 19.39 11.31 -23.08
C SER A 18 18.78 12.67 -23.40
N ALA A 19 18.46 12.89 -24.67
CA ALA A 19 17.58 13.96 -25.08
C ALA A 19 16.38 13.79 -24.16
N ASN A 20 16.25 14.70 -23.20
CA ASN A 20 15.15 14.77 -22.27
C ASN A 20 13.91 14.91 -23.12
N ALA A 21 13.28 13.78 -23.44
CA ALA A 21 12.22 13.72 -24.41
C ALA A 21 11.03 14.41 -23.76
N ALA A 22 10.77 15.66 -24.18
CA ALA A 22 9.56 16.37 -23.86
C ALA A 22 8.35 15.45 -24.07
N MET A 23 7.28 15.71 -23.32
CA MET A 23 6.01 14.99 -23.50
C MET A 23 5.64 14.92 -24.99
N THR A 24 5.21 13.75 -25.46
CA THR A 24 4.82 13.62 -26.88
C THR A 24 3.69 14.62 -27.19
N PRO A 25 3.59 15.13 -28.43
CA PRO A 25 2.50 16.05 -28.81
C PRO A 25 1.11 15.49 -28.51
N ALA A 26 0.91 14.18 -28.67
CA ALA A 26 -0.34 13.50 -28.35
C ALA A 26 -0.65 13.53 -26.84
N ALA A 27 0.33 13.21 -25.99
CA ALA A 27 0.16 13.29 -24.55
C ALA A 27 -0.08 14.74 -24.06
N ALA A 28 0.63 15.72 -24.64
CA ALA A 28 0.44 17.13 -24.31
C ALA A 28 -0.96 17.63 -24.70
N ALA A 29 -1.47 17.23 -25.87
CA ALA A 29 -2.82 17.56 -26.32
C ALA A 29 -3.89 16.93 -25.40
N LEU A 30 -3.70 15.67 -25.00
CA LEU A 30 -4.59 14.96 -24.08
C LEU A 30 -4.68 15.69 -22.72
N VAL A 31 -3.54 16.01 -22.11
CA VAL A 31 -3.48 16.74 -20.84
C VAL A 31 -4.13 18.12 -20.95
N SER A 32 -3.86 18.84 -22.05
CA SER A 32 -4.43 20.17 -22.29
C SER A 32 -5.95 20.12 -22.45
N GLN A 33 -6.48 19.15 -23.20
CA GLN A 33 -7.92 18.97 -23.40
C GLN A 33 -8.65 18.63 -22.09
N ALA A 34 -8.11 17.70 -21.31
CA ALA A 34 -8.68 17.32 -20.02
C ALA A 34 -8.68 18.49 -19.03
N THR A 35 -7.59 19.26 -18.99
CA THR A 35 -7.46 20.45 -18.14
C THR A 35 -8.43 21.56 -18.55
N ALA A 36 -8.51 21.89 -19.85
CA ALA A 36 -9.42 22.90 -20.38
C ALA A 36 -10.89 22.54 -20.14
N SER A 37 -11.23 21.25 -20.17
CA SER A 37 -12.59 20.74 -19.95
C SER A 37 -12.92 20.52 -18.47
N GLY A 38 -11.98 20.73 -17.55
CA GLY A 38 -12.15 20.44 -16.12
C GLY A 38 -12.37 18.95 -15.80
N GLN A 39 -11.96 18.06 -16.71
CA GLN A 39 -12.15 16.60 -16.63
C GLN A 39 -11.04 15.95 -15.81
N ILE A 40 -10.87 16.44 -14.58
CA ILE A 40 -9.85 15.99 -13.62
C ILE A 40 -10.54 15.39 -12.40
N VAL A 41 -10.22 14.13 -12.10
CA VAL A 41 -10.68 13.42 -10.91
C VAL A 41 -9.50 13.25 -9.96
N PHE A 42 -9.64 13.68 -8.72
CA PHE A 42 -8.62 13.54 -7.69
C PHE A 42 -9.06 12.56 -6.60
N ILE A 43 -8.30 11.48 -6.43
CA ILE A 43 -8.51 10.45 -5.41
C ILE A 43 -7.31 10.46 -4.46
N SER A 44 -7.55 10.37 -3.15
CA SER A 44 -6.50 10.25 -2.15
C SER A 44 -6.62 8.95 -1.36
N GLY A 45 -5.53 8.37 -0.87
CA GLY A 45 -5.66 7.12 -0.16
C GLY A 45 -4.41 6.33 0.15
N ALA A 46 -4.64 5.06 0.45
CA ALA A 46 -3.65 4.09 0.86
C ALA A 46 -2.61 3.77 -0.23
N SER A 47 -1.35 3.59 0.17
CA SER A 47 -0.31 3.10 -0.75
C SER A 47 -0.52 1.65 -1.20
N ALA A 48 -1.18 0.82 -0.39
CA ALA A 48 -1.37 -0.61 -0.66
C ALA A 48 -2.31 -0.89 -1.85
N VAL A 49 -3.21 0.04 -2.18
CA VAL A 49 -4.17 -0.11 -3.28
C VAL A 49 -3.69 0.53 -4.58
N GLN A 50 -2.51 1.16 -4.58
CA GLN A 50 -2.00 1.97 -5.69
C GLN A 50 -1.91 1.18 -7.01
N LYS A 51 -1.39 -0.05 -6.98
CA LYS A 51 -1.20 -0.83 -8.20
C LYS A 51 -2.54 -1.27 -8.80
N GLY A 52 -3.47 -1.73 -7.95
CA GLY A 52 -4.83 -2.05 -8.37
C GLY A 52 -5.52 -0.82 -8.96
N PHE A 53 -5.38 0.34 -8.32
CA PHE A 53 -5.90 1.62 -8.82
C PHE A 53 -5.44 1.94 -10.24
N GLN A 54 -4.13 1.87 -10.52
CA GLN A 54 -3.59 2.22 -11.83
C GLN A 54 -4.19 1.36 -12.93
N GLN A 55 -4.18 0.04 -12.75
CA GLN A 55 -4.70 -0.88 -13.76
C GLN A 55 -6.23 -0.76 -13.93
N LEU A 56 -6.97 -0.49 -12.84
CA LEU A 56 -8.41 -0.22 -12.91
C LEU A 56 -8.71 1.03 -13.73
N VAL A 57 -7.97 2.12 -13.53
CA VAL A 57 -8.12 3.34 -14.34
C VAL A 57 -7.75 3.07 -15.79
N SER A 58 -6.67 2.35 -16.06
CA SER A 58 -6.25 2.02 -17.43
C SER A 58 -7.27 1.15 -18.17
N ASN A 59 -8.09 0.37 -17.47
CA ASN A 59 -9.21 -0.35 -18.08
C ASN A 59 -10.41 0.56 -18.40
N MET A 60 -10.50 1.74 -17.77
CA MET A 60 -11.57 2.72 -18.01
C MET A 60 -11.23 3.69 -19.15
N VAL A 61 -9.96 3.79 -19.54
CA VAL A 61 -9.49 4.71 -20.58
C VAL A 61 -8.78 3.97 -21.72
N THR A 62 -8.60 4.64 -22.85
CA THR A 62 -7.71 4.25 -23.94
C THR A 62 -6.61 5.30 -24.09
N ASN A 63 -5.49 4.93 -24.73
CA ASN A 63 -4.32 5.80 -24.91
C ASN A 63 -3.78 6.33 -23.56
N ASP A 64 -3.59 5.44 -22.60
CA ASP A 64 -3.16 5.77 -21.25
C ASP A 64 -1.73 6.37 -21.22
N VAL A 65 -1.59 7.49 -20.52
CA VAL A 65 -0.32 8.18 -20.28
C VAL A 65 -0.13 8.32 -18.77
N TYR A 66 1.02 7.84 -18.29
CA TYR A 66 1.33 7.79 -16.85
C TYR A 66 2.21 8.96 -16.43
N PHE A 67 1.91 9.50 -15.25
CA PHE A 67 2.66 10.58 -14.61
C PHE A 67 2.99 10.22 -13.16
N ASN A 68 4.12 10.70 -12.65
CA ASN A 68 4.43 10.67 -11.23
C ASN A 68 5.32 11.87 -10.81
N ASN A 69 5.54 12.03 -9.50
CA ASN A 69 6.40 13.10 -8.99
C ASN A 69 7.90 12.83 -9.24
N ASP A 70 8.69 13.89 -9.37
CA ASP A 70 10.16 13.83 -9.46
C ASP A 70 10.80 13.03 -8.31
N GLY A 71 11.94 12.40 -8.60
CA GLY A 71 12.77 11.68 -7.61
C GLY A 71 12.50 10.18 -7.46
N VAL A 72 11.54 9.62 -8.19
CA VAL A 72 11.25 8.17 -8.18
C VAL A 72 11.38 7.60 -9.59
N THR A 73 12.17 6.54 -9.79
CA THR A 73 12.45 5.99 -11.13
C THR A 73 11.24 5.29 -11.76
N ASN A 74 10.31 4.75 -10.96
CA ASN A 74 9.09 4.08 -11.42
C ASN A 74 7.83 4.62 -10.69
N ILE A 75 6.62 4.23 -11.14
CA ILE A 75 5.36 4.60 -10.46
C ILE A 75 5.19 3.90 -9.10
N ASN A 76 5.88 2.78 -8.87
CA ASN A 76 5.70 1.97 -7.67
C ASN A 76 6.42 2.61 -6.47
N GLY A 77 5.67 3.27 -5.60
CA GLY A 77 6.23 3.97 -4.44
C GLY A 77 6.50 5.46 -4.65
N SER A 78 6.06 6.05 -5.76
CA SER A 78 5.88 7.50 -5.82
C SER A 78 4.73 7.89 -4.90
N GLY A 79 4.83 9.02 -4.19
CA GLY A 79 3.76 9.51 -3.31
C GLY A 79 2.56 10.09 -4.08
N TYR A 80 2.74 10.24 -5.40
CA TYR A 80 1.75 10.76 -6.32
C TYR A 80 1.86 10.03 -7.66
N VAL A 81 0.71 9.67 -8.23
CA VAL A 81 0.59 9.14 -9.59
C VAL A 81 -0.60 9.76 -10.30
N ALA A 82 -0.57 9.81 -11.62
CA ALA A 82 -1.75 10.09 -12.42
C ALA A 82 -1.76 9.27 -13.71
N VAL A 83 -2.95 9.02 -14.21
CA VAL A 83 -3.19 8.43 -15.53
C VAL A 83 -4.06 9.41 -16.31
N ALA A 84 -3.61 9.84 -17.48
CA ALA A 84 -4.43 10.55 -18.46
C ALA A 84 -4.83 9.59 -19.58
N GLY A 85 -6.02 9.75 -20.14
CA GLY A 85 -6.48 8.92 -21.27
C GLY A 85 -7.81 9.40 -21.82
N ASN A 86 -8.28 8.76 -22.89
CA ASN A 86 -9.62 8.98 -23.43
C ASN A 86 -10.60 7.98 -22.81
N LEU A 87 -11.77 8.42 -22.34
CA LEU A 87 -12.76 7.50 -21.77
C LEU A 87 -13.16 6.40 -22.76
N SER A 88 -13.06 5.14 -22.34
CA SER A 88 -13.47 3.99 -23.17
C SER A 88 -14.99 3.92 -23.36
N ALA A 89 -15.75 4.43 -22.39
CA ALA A 89 -17.20 4.51 -22.40
C ALA A 89 -17.69 5.82 -21.80
N ALA A 90 -18.89 6.26 -22.17
CA ALA A 90 -19.50 7.44 -21.59
C ALA A 90 -19.70 7.26 -20.09
N THR A 91 -19.43 8.31 -19.32
CA THR A 91 -19.54 8.30 -17.87
C THR A 91 -20.22 9.57 -17.37
N GLY A 92 -21.49 9.45 -16.98
CA GLY A 92 -22.34 10.60 -16.69
C GLY A 92 -22.51 11.47 -17.94
N THR A 93 -22.18 12.76 -17.84
CA THR A 93 -22.22 13.69 -18.97
C THR A 93 -20.92 13.74 -19.77
N TRP A 94 -19.87 13.01 -19.37
CA TRP A 94 -18.65 12.90 -20.17
C TRP A 94 -18.83 11.82 -21.23
N ALA A 95 -18.76 12.20 -22.50
CA ALA A 95 -18.92 11.28 -23.62
C ALA A 95 -17.74 10.30 -23.72
N ALA A 96 -17.96 9.13 -24.34
CA ALA A 96 -16.86 8.25 -24.74
C ALA A 96 -15.86 9.04 -25.62
N GLY A 97 -14.57 8.78 -25.45
CA GLY A 97 -13.50 9.51 -26.10
C GLY A 97 -13.08 10.82 -25.39
N SER A 98 -13.81 11.29 -24.39
CA SER A 98 -13.43 12.50 -23.63
C SER A 98 -12.08 12.32 -22.93
N ALA A 99 -11.22 13.34 -22.99
CA ALA A 99 -9.91 13.33 -22.33
C ALA A 99 -10.05 13.54 -20.82
N VAL A 100 -9.57 12.60 -20.01
CA VAL A 100 -9.63 12.69 -18.54
C VAL A 100 -8.24 12.59 -17.94
N ILE A 101 -8.04 13.23 -16.78
CA ILE A 101 -6.89 13.01 -15.91
C ILE A 101 -7.39 12.48 -14.58
N VAL A 102 -6.91 11.31 -14.17
CA VAL A 102 -7.18 10.74 -12.85
C VAL A 102 -5.90 10.81 -12.03
N ILE A 103 -5.94 11.61 -10.98
CA ILE A 103 -4.82 11.82 -10.07
C ILE A 103 -5.06 10.98 -8.82
N TYR A 104 -4.05 10.23 -8.40
CA TYR A 104 -4.04 9.49 -7.15
C TYR A 104 -2.89 9.91 -6.25
N ARG A 105 -3.25 10.39 -5.05
CA ARG A 105 -2.31 10.63 -3.96
C ARG A 105 -2.26 9.41 -3.06
N ASN A 106 -1.10 8.77 -3.02
CA ASN A 106 -0.80 7.62 -2.16
C ASN A 106 0.33 7.91 -1.15
N SER A 107 0.77 9.17 -1.05
CA SER A 107 1.69 9.64 -0.01
C SER A 107 1.00 9.59 1.36
N GLY A 108 1.60 8.90 2.33
CA GLY A 108 1.04 8.77 3.69
C GLY A 108 0.16 7.52 3.89
N GLY A 109 -0.73 7.60 4.87
CA GLY A 109 -1.59 6.50 5.29
C GLY A 109 -2.97 6.47 4.63
N SER A 110 -3.70 5.41 4.90
CA SER A 110 -5.06 5.16 4.42
C SER A 110 -6.06 6.17 4.99
N VAL A 111 -5.69 6.86 6.08
CA VAL A 111 -6.45 7.98 6.65
C VAL A 111 -6.59 9.16 5.67
N TYR A 112 -5.67 9.35 4.72
CA TYR A 112 -5.85 10.36 3.66
C TYR A 112 -6.97 10.01 2.68
N GLY A 113 -7.41 8.75 2.63
CA GLY A 113 -8.61 8.34 1.91
C GLY A 113 -9.91 8.58 2.69
N VAL A 114 -9.81 9.14 3.91
CA VAL A 114 -10.92 9.30 4.86
C VAL A 114 -11.01 10.74 5.35
N ASN A 115 -10.03 11.21 6.13
CA ASN A 115 -10.08 12.49 6.84
C ASN A 115 -10.23 13.70 5.92
N PRO A 116 -9.32 13.95 4.97
CA PRO A 116 -9.43 15.12 4.09
C PRO A 116 -10.64 15.02 3.15
N VAL A 117 -11.08 13.79 2.86
CA VAL A 117 -12.29 13.53 2.06
C VAL A 117 -13.53 13.96 2.85
N ALA A 118 -13.67 13.57 4.11
CA ALA A 118 -14.79 13.97 4.95
C ALA A 118 -14.76 15.48 5.24
N ARG A 119 -13.58 16.01 5.56
CA ARG A 119 -13.38 17.42 5.99
C ARG A 119 -13.35 18.44 4.86
N ASN A 120 -13.48 18.01 3.60
CA ASN A 120 -13.33 18.89 2.45
C ASN A 120 -11.97 19.65 2.47
N GLN A 121 -10.93 18.97 2.92
CA GLN A 121 -9.61 19.57 3.11
C GLN A 121 -8.82 19.51 1.81
N ALA A 122 -8.30 20.66 1.38
CA ALA A 122 -7.36 20.71 0.28
C ALA A 122 -6.01 20.12 0.72
N ILE A 123 -5.54 19.09 0.02
CA ILE A 123 -4.27 18.40 0.29
C ILE A 123 -3.39 18.42 -0.95
N GLN A 124 -2.09 18.20 -0.77
CA GLN A 124 -1.13 18.14 -1.88
C GLN A 124 -1.57 17.13 -2.95
N SER A 125 -1.49 17.52 -4.21
CA SER A 125 -1.81 16.71 -5.39
C SER A 125 -0.69 16.88 -6.43
N LEU A 126 -0.58 15.91 -7.34
CA LEU A 126 0.22 16.09 -8.55
C LEU A 126 -0.40 17.21 -9.40
N LEU A 127 0.43 18.11 -9.93
CA LEU A 127 0.04 19.00 -11.01
C LEU A 127 0.42 18.32 -12.33
N VAL A 128 -0.57 17.96 -13.13
CA VAL A 128 -0.37 17.36 -14.46
C VAL A 128 -0.69 18.42 -15.51
N ASP A 129 0.33 19.02 -16.09
CA ASP A 129 0.22 20.06 -17.10
C ASP A 129 1.36 19.95 -18.14
N SER A 130 1.50 20.98 -18.97
CA SER A 130 2.53 21.06 -20.02
C SER A 130 3.97 21.12 -19.50
N THR A 131 4.18 21.32 -18.18
CA THR A 131 5.51 21.32 -17.57
C THR A 131 6.01 19.91 -17.22
N CYS A 132 5.13 18.92 -17.22
CA CYS A 132 5.51 17.53 -17.05
C CYS A 132 6.24 16.98 -18.28
N GLY A 133 7.01 15.90 -18.07
CA GLY A 133 7.60 15.10 -19.13
C GLY A 133 8.98 15.57 -19.59
N SER A 134 9.75 16.25 -18.73
CA SER A 134 11.19 16.42 -18.93
C SER A 134 11.96 15.08 -18.79
N VAL A 135 11.36 14.12 -18.10
CA VAL A 135 11.90 12.77 -17.88
C VAL A 135 10.76 11.75 -18.06
N GLY A 136 11.07 10.57 -18.59
CA GLY A 136 10.13 9.47 -18.81
C GLY A 136 9.59 9.41 -20.24
N SER A 137 8.83 8.35 -20.55
CA SER A 137 8.20 8.11 -21.86
C SER A 137 6.67 8.06 -21.79
N GLY A 138 6.09 8.34 -20.62
CA GLY A 138 4.64 8.28 -20.40
C GLY A 138 4.07 6.86 -20.25
N THR A 139 4.92 5.84 -20.17
CA THR A 139 4.50 4.44 -19.95
C THR A 139 4.44 4.11 -18.45
N ALA A 140 3.75 3.04 -18.06
CA ALA A 140 3.74 2.62 -16.65
C ALA A 140 5.15 2.31 -16.10
N ALA A 141 6.02 1.73 -16.94
CA ALA A 141 7.41 1.42 -16.57
C ALA A 141 8.30 2.67 -16.51
N ALA A 142 8.02 3.68 -17.34
CA ALA A 142 8.75 4.94 -17.41
C ALA A 142 7.77 6.12 -17.51
N PRO A 143 7.08 6.48 -16.40
CA PRO A 143 6.08 7.55 -16.41
C PRO A 143 6.73 8.90 -16.62
N TYR A 144 5.99 9.85 -17.19
CA TYR A 144 6.43 11.24 -17.25
C TYR A 144 6.56 11.82 -15.85
N LYS A 145 7.65 12.56 -15.60
CA LYS A 145 7.87 13.23 -14.32
C LYS A 145 7.25 14.62 -14.32
N CYS A 146 6.58 14.93 -13.23
CA CYS A 146 6.10 16.27 -12.91
C CYS A 146 6.88 16.76 -11.69
N THR A 147 7.37 17.99 -11.73
CA THR A 147 8.18 18.58 -10.66
C THR A 147 7.40 18.62 -9.35
N SER A 148 7.94 17.99 -8.30
CA SER A 148 7.27 17.89 -6.98
C SER A 148 7.19 19.22 -6.23
N SER A 149 7.94 20.24 -6.66
CA SER A 149 7.83 21.63 -6.18
C SER A 149 6.53 22.31 -6.63
N ALA A 150 5.78 21.73 -7.58
CA ALA A 150 4.45 22.17 -8.00
C ALA A 150 3.32 21.38 -7.32
N ALA A 151 3.43 21.20 -6.00
CA ALA A 151 2.36 20.74 -5.14
C ALA A 151 1.15 21.68 -5.23
N THR A 152 0.20 21.44 -6.13
CA THR A 152 -1.10 22.10 -6.04
C THR A 152 -1.89 21.44 -4.91
N THR A 153 -2.62 22.23 -4.14
CA THR A 153 -3.59 21.66 -3.20
C THR A 153 -4.92 21.45 -3.91
N ARG A 154 -5.52 20.27 -3.73
CA ARG A 154 -6.83 19.93 -4.28
C ARG A 154 -7.65 19.25 -3.20
N VAL A 155 -8.96 19.45 -3.24
CA VAL A 155 -9.90 18.69 -2.43
C VAL A 155 -10.15 17.35 -3.14
N PRO A 156 -10.01 16.20 -2.46
CA PRO A 156 -10.33 14.91 -3.05
C PRO A 156 -11.80 14.78 -3.45
N ASP A 157 -12.04 14.28 -4.66
CA ASP A 157 -13.35 13.89 -5.18
C ASP A 157 -13.79 12.52 -4.62
N ALA A 158 -12.85 11.67 -4.22
CA ALA A 158 -13.11 10.45 -3.46
C ALA A 158 -11.83 10.06 -2.69
N GLY A 159 -11.94 9.06 -1.82
CA GLY A 159 -10.76 8.44 -1.23
C GLY A 159 -10.80 6.93 -1.15
N MET A 160 -9.63 6.34 -1.01
CA MET A 160 -9.44 4.90 -0.87
C MET A 160 -8.71 4.58 0.43
N SER A 161 -9.19 3.62 1.19
CA SER A 161 -8.56 3.19 2.43
C SER A 161 -8.61 1.67 2.57
N ASP A 162 -7.61 1.05 3.20
CA ASP A 162 -7.59 -0.41 3.40
C ASP A 162 -8.69 -0.91 4.35
N VAL A 163 -9.32 0.00 5.09
CA VAL A 163 -10.37 -0.24 6.09
C VAL A 163 -11.45 0.83 6.02
N ALA A 164 -12.59 0.58 6.66
CA ALA A 164 -13.69 1.53 6.76
C ALA A 164 -13.30 2.79 7.56
N PRO A 165 -13.92 3.95 7.29
CA PRO A 165 -13.63 5.20 8.01
C PRO A 165 -13.67 5.12 9.54
N VAL A 166 -14.53 4.26 10.10
CA VAL A 166 -14.67 4.09 11.56
C VAL A 166 -13.42 3.54 12.23
N PHE A 167 -12.45 3.02 11.47
CA PHE A 167 -11.22 2.46 12.03
C PHE A 167 -10.18 3.51 12.39
N PHE A 168 -10.28 4.74 11.84
CA PHE A 168 -9.33 5.82 12.10
C PHE A 168 -9.68 6.56 13.39
N THR A 169 -9.40 5.90 14.53
CA THR A 169 -9.68 6.39 15.88
C THR A 169 -8.41 6.49 16.73
N ASN A 170 -8.43 7.39 17.70
CA ASN A 170 -7.33 7.62 18.63
C ASN A 170 -7.22 6.50 19.67
N PRO A 171 -6.00 6.09 20.07
CA PRO A 171 -4.74 6.81 19.83
C PRO A 171 -3.86 6.25 18.70
N VAL A 172 -4.16 5.06 18.17
CA VAL A 172 -3.18 4.29 17.36
C VAL A 172 -3.50 4.23 15.86
N ASN A 173 -4.72 4.60 15.44
CA ASN A 173 -5.14 4.48 14.04
C ASN A 173 -5.26 5.82 13.32
N THR A 174 -4.96 6.96 13.93
CA THR A 174 -4.92 8.28 13.26
C THR A 174 -3.49 8.69 12.95
N GLU A 175 -3.30 9.61 11.99
CA GLU A 175 -1.97 10.11 11.60
C GLU A 175 -1.40 11.11 12.63
N GLY A 176 -0.13 11.47 12.49
CA GLY A 176 0.51 12.54 13.24
C GLY A 176 1.38 12.06 14.41
N GLU A 177 2.32 12.93 14.81
CA GLU A 177 3.14 12.71 16.02
C GLU A 177 2.27 12.77 17.28
N VAL A 178 1.43 13.80 17.33
CA VAL A 178 0.21 13.79 18.11
C VAL A 178 -0.88 13.25 17.20
N ALA A 179 -1.54 12.18 17.63
CA ALA A 179 -2.65 11.58 16.94
C ALA A 179 -3.69 12.65 16.54
N ASP A 180 -3.90 12.83 15.24
CA ASP A 180 -4.90 13.71 14.68
C ASP A 180 -6.27 13.35 15.25
N THR A 181 -7.13 14.34 15.41
CA THR A 181 -8.49 14.08 15.91
C THR A 181 -9.24 13.15 14.97
N ALA A 182 -9.81 12.07 15.52
CA ALA A 182 -10.69 11.17 14.78
C ALA A 182 -11.90 11.91 14.20
N LEU A 183 -12.47 11.41 13.10
CA LEU A 183 -13.70 12.00 12.56
C LEU A 183 -14.86 11.85 13.55
N THR A 184 -15.62 12.92 13.74
CA THR A 184 -16.91 12.92 14.44
C THR A 184 -17.94 12.09 13.66
N ALA A 185 -19.03 11.71 14.33
CA ALA A 185 -20.15 11.02 13.65
C ALA A 185 -20.74 11.88 12.51
N ALA A 186 -20.80 13.20 12.68
CA ALA A 186 -21.28 14.13 11.67
C ALA A 186 -20.36 14.20 10.44
N GLU A 187 -19.04 14.28 10.64
CA GLU A 187 -18.07 14.23 9.53
C GLU A 187 -18.15 12.88 8.79
N ARG A 188 -18.26 11.76 9.50
CA ARG A 188 -18.38 10.44 8.87
C ARG A 188 -19.67 10.30 8.05
N ALA A 189 -20.77 10.91 8.49
CA ALA A 189 -22.03 10.91 7.76
C ALA A 189 -21.96 11.65 6.41
N LEU A 190 -20.93 12.47 6.18
CA LEU A 190 -20.69 13.11 4.89
C LEU A 190 -20.07 12.15 3.86
N LEU A 191 -19.65 10.95 4.28
CA LEU A 191 -19.07 9.93 3.40
C LEU A 191 -20.09 8.84 3.10
N THR A 192 -20.25 8.53 1.82
CA THR A 192 -20.77 7.24 1.38
C THR A 192 -19.59 6.28 1.26
N ALA A 193 -19.31 5.54 2.34
CA ALA A 193 -18.27 4.52 2.35
C ALA A 193 -18.81 3.21 1.78
N LYS A 194 -18.20 2.71 0.70
CA LYS A 194 -18.54 1.42 0.08
C LYS A 194 -17.33 0.50 0.05
N PRO A 195 -17.46 -0.77 0.42
CA PRO A 195 -16.36 -1.70 0.28
C PRO A 195 -16.10 -2.01 -1.21
N MET A 196 -14.85 -1.93 -1.65
CA MET A 196 -14.42 -2.20 -3.01
C MET A 196 -14.15 -3.70 -3.21
N TYR A 197 -13.26 -4.23 -2.38
CA TYR A 197 -12.81 -5.62 -2.40
C TYR A 197 -12.16 -5.94 -1.05
N ALA A 198 -12.05 -7.22 -0.73
CA ALA A 198 -11.25 -7.68 0.40
C ALA A 198 -9.81 -7.90 -0.05
N GLN A 199 -8.87 -7.19 0.57
CA GLN A 199 -7.43 -7.33 0.37
C GLN A 199 -6.86 -8.24 1.46
N ALA A 200 -6.19 -9.32 1.06
CA ALA A 200 -5.46 -10.15 1.99
C ALA A 200 -4.20 -9.45 2.51
N PHE A 201 -3.97 -9.56 3.82
CA PHE A 201 -2.74 -9.17 4.49
C PHE A 201 -1.97 -10.40 4.93
N GLY A 202 -0.73 -10.23 5.35
CA GLY A 202 0.10 -11.32 5.85
C GLY A 202 1.22 -10.83 6.74
N ILE A 203 1.95 -11.81 7.30
CA ILE A 203 3.06 -11.60 8.22
C ILE A 203 4.37 -11.88 7.48
N PRO A 204 5.05 -10.85 6.94
CA PRO A 204 6.40 -10.98 6.43
C PRO A 204 7.39 -11.16 7.58
N VAL A 205 8.35 -12.05 7.39
CA VAL A 205 9.42 -12.33 8.35
C VAL A 205 10.74 -12.49 7.61
N THR A 206 11.83 -12.03 8.20
CA THR A 206 13.17 -12.18 7.60
C THR A 206 13.61 -13.63 7.54
N LYS A 207 14.45 -13.96 6.55
CA LYS A 207 15.02 -15.30 6.39
C LYS A 207 15.90 -15.76 7.56
N ASN A 208 16.28 -14.84 8.44
CA ASN A 208 17.05 -15.14 9.66
C ASN A 208 16.17 -15.76 10.76
N VAL A 209 14.83 -15.69 10.63
CA VAL A 209 13.92 -16.43 11.50
C VAL A 209 13.74 -17.83 10.95
N GLU A 210 13.89 -18.82 11.83
CA GLU A 210 13.76 -20.23 11.49
C GLU A 210 12.45 -20.53 10.75
N SER A 211 12.53 -21.33 9.68
CA SER A 211 11.38 -21.70 8.85
C SER A 211 10.36 -22.56 9.62
N THR A 212 10.80 -23.18 10.72
CA THR A 212 9.99 -23.95 11.67
C THR A 212 9.21 -23.08 12.67
N ALA A 213 9.52 -21.77 12.76
CA ALA A 213 8.79 -20.86 13.62
C ALA A 213 7.29 -20.87 13.27
N THR A 214 6.46 -21.09 14.28
CA THR A 214 5.01 -21.17 14.16
C THR A 214 4.38 -19.87 14.64
N LEU A 215 3.70 -19.20 13.72
CA LEU A 215 3.04 -17.93 14.00
C LEU A 215 1.54 -18.15 14.01
N ASN A 216 0.89 -17.95 15.15
CA ASN A 216 -0.56 -17.86 15.24
C ASN A 216 -0.97 -16.44 15.66
N ARG A 217 -2.27 -16.15 15.64
CA ARG A 217 -2.81 -14.83 16.01
C ARG A 217 -2.34 -14.36 17.38
N ALA A 218 -2.36 -15.23 18.39
CA ALA A 218 -1.93 -14.90 19.74
C ALA A 218 -0.42 -14.60 19.81
N THR A 219 0.42 -15.41 19.16
CA THR A 219 1.87 -15.18 19.10
C THR A 219 2.19 -13.86 18.41
N VAL A 220 1.56 -13.58 17.26
CA VAL A 220 1.81 -12.32 16.55
C VAL A 220 1.30 -11.13 17.38
N ALA A 221 0.13 -11.22 18.02
CA ALA A 221 -0.37 -10.18 18.91
C ALA A 221 0.58 -9.94 20.10
N ALA A 222 1.10 -11.00 20.71
CA ALA A 222 2.06 -10.93 21.81
C ALA A 222 3.40 -10.31 21.38
N ILE A 223 3.89 -10.63 20.18
CA ILE A 223 5.07 -9.97 19.62
C ILE A 223 4.80 -8.48 19.41
N MET A 224 3.70 -8.14 18.72
CA MET A 224 3.40 -6.76 18.37
C MET A 224 3.13 -5.88 19.59
N SER A 225 2.64 -6.44 20.70
CA SER A 225 2.42 -5.76 21.98
C SER A 225 3.62 -5.82 22.94
N GLY A 226 4.72 -6.47 22.56
CA GLY A 226 5.94 -6.55 23.36
C GLY A 226 5.93 -7.61 24.47
N GLN A 227 4.89 -8.43 24.56
CA GLN A 227 4.85 -9.57 25.49
C GLN A 227 5.84 -10.67 25.11
N ILE A 228 6.18 -10.75 23.83
CA ILE A 228 7.28 -11.57 23.31
C ILE A 228 8.31 -10.63 22.70
N ALA A 229 9.51 -10.58 23.31
CA ALA A 229 10.62 -9.73 22.88
C ALA A 229 11.82 -10.51 22.30
N ASP A 230 11.84 -11.83 22.48
CA ASP A 230 12.91 -12.71 22.00
C ASP A 230 12.32 -13.89 21.20
N TRP A 231 12.94 -14.18 20.06
CA TRP A 231 12.50 -15.26 19.17
C TRP A 231 12.52 -16.64 19.81
N ALA A 232 13.33 -16.91 20.84
CA ALA A 232 13.32 -18.18 21.59
C ALA A 232 11.99 -18.44 22.32
N SER A 233 11.17 -17.40 22.51
CA SER A 233 9.81 -17.54 23.08
C SER A 233 8.75 -17.91 22.04
N VAL A 234 9.12 -18.02 20.76
CA VAL A 234 8.24 -18.39 19.66
C VAL A 234 8.35 -19.90 19.40
N ALA A 235 7.22 -20.60 19.36
CA ALA A 235 7.22 -22.03 19.11
C ALA A 235 7.92 -22.38 17.79
N GLY A 236 8.78 -23.40 17.81
CA GLY A 236 9.51 -23.87 16.63
C GLY A 236 10.79 -23.09 16.30
N THR A 237 11.24 -22.19 17.16
CA THR A 237 12.60 -21.63 17.11
C THR A 237 13.51 -22.31 18.13
N THR A 238 14.80 -22.38 17.82
CA THR A 238 15.85 -22.95 18.69
C THR A 238 16.92 -21.93 19.04
N THR A 239 16.99 -20.84 18.28
CA THR A 239 17.92 -19.74 18.49
C THR A 239 17.17 -18.50 18.98
N GLY A 240 17.65 -17.92 20.08
CA GLY A 240 17.14 -16.64 20.60
C GLY A 240 17.53 -15.45 19.74
N GLY A 241 17.23 -14.26 20.25
CA GLY A 241 17.61 -12.99 19.64
C GLY A 241 16.44 -12.00 19.55
N ASP A 242 16.84 -10.74 19.50
CA ASP A 242 15.93 -9.59 19.51
C ASP A 242 14.91 -9.67 18.37
N ILE A 243 13.70 -9.21 18.68
CA ILE A 243 12.65 -9.03 17.69
C ILE A 243 12.68 -7.60 17.16
N VAL A 244 12.91 -7.47 15.86
CA VAL A 244 12.69 -6.20 15.13
C VAL A 244 11.28 -6.20 14.53
N ILE A 245 10.48 -5.21 14.87
CA ILE A 245 9.15 -4.97 14.32
C ILE A 245 9.26 -3.89 13.24
N CYS A 246 9.12 -4.29 11.98
CA CYS A 246 9.01 -3.41 10.83
C CYS A 246 7.52 -3.14 10.55
N ARG A 247 7.01 -2.01 11.04
CA ARG A 247 5.58 -1.66 10.89
C ARG A 247 5.37 -0.31 10.23
N ARG A 248 4.11 0.02 9.94
CA ARG A 248 3.73 1.33 9.40
C ARG A 248 3.48 2.33 10.54
N THR A 249 3.70 3.62 10.28
CA THR A 249 3.29 4.70 11.18
C THR A 249 1.76 4.69 11.42
N PRO A 250 1.28 5.26 12.54
CA PRO A 250 -0.15 5.50 12.78
C PRO A 250 -0.86 6.19 11.61
N GLY A 251 -2.14 5.85 11.40
CA GLY A 251 -2.95 6.27 10.25
C GLY A 251 -2.76 5.46 8.97
N SER A 252 -1.89 4.45 9.01
CA SER A 252 -1.82 3.39 8.01
C SER A 252 -2.98 2.41 8.14
N GLY A 253 -3.66 2.10 7.03
CA GLY A 253 -4.70 1.08 7.00
C GLY A 253 -4.14 -0.33 7.22
N SER A 254 -2.90 -0.62 6.78
CA SER A 254 -2.23 -1.88 7.09
C SER A 254 -2.05 -2.08 8.61
N GLN A 255 -1.73 -0.99 9.32
CA GLN A 255 -1.63 -1.02 10.78
C GLN A 255 -3.02 -1.12 11.42
N ALA A 256 -4.04 -0.44 10.87
CA ALA A 256 -5.41 -0.56 11.35
C ALA A 256 -5.97 -1.98 11.18
N VAL A 257 -5.69 -2.66 10.05
CA VAL A 257 -6.00 -4.09 9.84
C VAL A 257 -5.29 -4.93 10.90
N MET A 258 -4.02 -4.65 11.18
CA MET A 258 -3.29 -5.36 12.23
C MET A 258 -3.90 -5.14 13.61
N ASN A 259 -4.30 -3.91 13.93
CA ASN A 259 -4.89 -3.57 15.23
C ASN A 259 -6.27 -4.24 15.39
N LEU A 260 -7.06 -4.33 14.32
CA LEU A 260 -8.29 -5.11 14.29
C LEU A 260 -8.01 -6.59 14.49
N TRP A 261 -7.08 -7.14 13.72
CA TRP A 261 -6.81 -8.56 13.74
C TRP A 261 -6.13 -8.98 15.05
N ALA A 262 -5.05 -8.38 15.49
CA ALA A 262 -4.38 -8.77 16.74
C ALA A 262 -5.13 -8.32 18.00
N GLY A 263 -5.74 -7.14 17.99
CA GLY A 263 -6.28 -6.49 19.19
C GLY A 263 -7.78 -6.24 19.20
N ASN A 264 -8.51 -6.58 18.12
CA ASN A 264 -9.93 -6.23 17.94
C ASN A 264 -10.21 -4.71 18.05
N TYR A 265 -9.22 -3.86 17.78
CA TYR A 265 -9.35 -2.41 17.87
C TYR A 265 -9.73 -1.81 16.50
N PRO A 266 -10.66 -0.83 16.42
CA PRO A 266 -11.37 -0.17 17.53
C PRO A 266 -12.73 -0.79 17.87
N CYS A 267 -13.00 -2.01 17.42
CA CYS A 267 -14.27 -2.67 17.65
C CYS A 267 -14.48 -3.07 19.11
N ASN A 268 -13.40 -3.14 19.88
CA ASN A 268 -13.39 -3.25 21.33
C ASN A 268 -12.27 -2.37 21.92
N ASP A 269 -12.62 -1.16 22.34
CA ASP A 269 -11.67 -0.20 22.94
C ASP A 269 -11.16 -0.66 24.33
N SER A 270 -11.77 -1.67 24.95
CA SER A 270 -11.30 -2.26 26.20
C SER A 270 -10.19 -3.30 25.98
N ALA A 271 -9.92 -3.70 24.73
CA ALA A 271 -8.83 -4.62 24.41
C ALA A 271 -7.49 -3.85 24.44
N GLN A 272 -6.82 -3.87 25.60
CA GLN A 272 -5.60 -3.10 25.89
C GLN A 272 -4.32 -3.60 25.17
N GLN A 273 -4.44 -4.35 24.08
CA GLN A 273 -3.28 -4.87 23.33
C GLN A 273 -2.93 -3.93 22.18
N PHE A 274 -2.53 -2.71 22.53
CA PHE A 274 -1.99 -1.78 21.53
C PHE A 274 -0.60 -2.24 21.09
N PRO A 275 -0.32 -2.26 19.79
CA PRO A 275 1.03 -2.58 19.34
C PRO A 275 2.06 -1.55 19.77
N LEU A 276 3.21 -2.03 20.26
CA LEU A 276 4.37 -1.24 20.63
C LEU A 276 4.72 -0.23 19.54
N ASN A 277 5.06 0.96 19.94
CA ASN A 277 5.44 2.06 19.09
C ASN A 277 6.94 2.34 19.17
N ARG A 278 7.45 3.21 18.28
CA ARG A 278 8.90 3.48 18.23
C ARG A 278 9.48 4.00 19.55
N ASP A 279 8.69 4.69 20.37
CA ASP A 279 9.14 5.26 21.64
C ASP A 279 9.21 4.18 22.74
N ASP A 280 8.64 3.00 22.49
CA ASP A 280 8.83 1.80 23.34
C ASP A 280 10.15 1.06 23.02
N SER A 281 10.90 1.53 22.01
CA SER A 281 12.17 0.97 21.58
C SER A 281 13.34 1.83 22.05
N GLY A 282 14.34 1.21 22.68
CA GLY A 282 15.61 1.87 23.02
C GLY A 282 16.46 2.28 21.80
N ALA A 283 16.08 1.84 20.59
CA ALA A 283 16.81 2.16 19.36
C ALA A 283 16.49 3.54 18.77
N TRP A 284 15.41 4.20 19.24
CA TRP A 284 14.93 5.47 18.67
C TRP A 284 15.57 6.68 19.36
N ASN A 285 16.16 7.58 18.56
CA ASN A 285 16.61 8.90 19.00
C ASN A 285 15.71 10.00 18.41
N PRO A 286 14.82 10.62 19.21
CA PRO A 286 13.90 11.65 18.73
C PRO A 286 14.60 12.94 18.31
N THR A 287 15.77 13.26 18.88
CA THR A 287 16.52 14.49 18.58
C THR A 287 17.15 14.44 17.20
N THR A 288 17.78 13.30 16.85
CA THR A 288 18.44 13.13 15.55
C THR A 288 17.54 12.48 14.50
N ARG A 289 16.36 12.01 14.90
CA ARG A 289 15.44 11.22 14.06
C ARG A 289 16.12 9.99 13.46
N THR A 290 16.79 9.23 14.32
CA THR A 290 17.57 8.05 13.91
C THR A 290 17.12 6.83 14.69
N PHE A 291 16.98 5.71 13.99
CA PHE A 291 16.97 4.39 14.60
C PHE A 291 18.36 3.77 14.50
N THR A 292 18.94 3.39 15.63
CA THR A 292 20.18 2.61 15.67
C THR A 292 19.86 1.26 16.27
N ALA A 293 19.65 0.26 15.42
CA ALA A 293 19.42 -1.10 15.88
C ALA A 293 20.73 -1.67 16.46
N ALA A 294 20.64 -2.29 17.63
CA ALA A 294 21.74 -3.03 18.24
C ALA A 294 21.27 -4.48 18.46
N ASN A 295 21.99 -5.44 17.88
CA ASN A 295 21.64 -6.85 17.97
C ASN A 295 22.11 -7.45 19.31
N GLY A 296 21.27 -8.27 19.94
CA GLY A 296 21.59 -9.00 21.17
C GLY A 296 21.38 -8.19 22.45
N ALA A 297 20.56 -7.14 22.40
CA ALA A 297 20.19 -6.33 23.56
C ALA A 297 19.10 -6.98 24.43
N GLY A 298 18.47 -8.08 23.96
CA GLY A 298 17.34 -8.74 24.61
C GLY A 298 16.04 -7.92 24.57
N ALA A 299 15.96 -6.93 23.68
CA ALA A 299 14.88 -5.94 23.65
C ALA A 299 14.18 -5.89 22.29
N THR A 300 12.89 -5.57 22.29
CA THR A 300 12.14 -5.33 21.06
C THR A 300 12.56 -4.01 20.43
N ILE A 301 12.81 -4.03 19.11
CA ILE A 301 13.11 -2.84 18.32
C ILE A 301 11.91 -2.56 17.43
N VAL A 302 11.24 -1.42 17.61
CA VAL A 302 10.11 -1.02 16.78
C VAL A 302 10.54 0.05 15.79
N ILE A 303 10.43 -0.24 14.50
CA ILE A 303 10.71 0.70 13.41
C ILE A 303 9.41 1.02 12.70
N GLU A 304 9.00 2.28 12.79
CA GLU A 304 7.82 2.81 12.10
C GLU A 304 8.20 3.38 10.73
N ASN A 305 7.46 2.99 9.71
CA ASN A 305 7.73 3.32 8.31
C ASN A 305 6.52 4.03 7.69
N ASP A 306 6.76 5.06 6.90
CA ASP A 306 5.72 5.87 6.25
C ASP A 306 5.02 5.17 5.09
N SER A 307 5.62 4.12 4.53
CA SER A 307 5.07 3.38 3.38
C SER A 307 5.30 1.87 3.48
N SER A 308 4.50 1.08 2.76
CA SER A 308 4.74 -0.36 2.62
C SER A 308 6.09 -0.65 1.94
N GLY A 309 6.58 0.27 1.10
CA GLY A 309 7.92 0.20 0.53
C GLY A 309 9.02 0.31 1.59
N ALA A 310 8.91 1.27 2.50
CA ALA A 310 9.84 1.43 3.61
C ALA A 310 9.79 0.25 4.60
N VAL A 311 8.62 -0.38 4.82
CA VAL A 311 8.56 -1.66 5.57
C VAL A 311 9.34 -2.77 4.86
N ARG A 312 9.25 -2.90 3.54
CA ARG A 312 10.07 -3.87 2.79
C ARG A 312 11.56 -3.54 2.89
N SER A 313 11.94 -2.28 2.82
CA SER A 313 13.33 -1.83 3.04
C SER A 313 13.81 -2.16 4.46
N CYS A 314 12.96 -1.98 5.48
CA CYS A 314 13.24 -2.38 6.85
C CYS A 314 13.55 -3.88 6.95
N LEU A 315 12.68 -4.73 6.39
CA LEU A 315 12.86 -6.18 6.39
C LEU A 315 14.12 -6.62 5.62
N ASP A 316 14.41 -5.98 4.48
CA ASP A 316 15.59 -6.28 3.68
C ASP A 316 16.89 -5.90 4.42
N LYS A 317 16.93 -4.66 4.93
CA LYS A 317 18.09 -4.10 5.66
C LYS A 317 18.30 -4.74 7.02
N ALA A 318 17.25 -5.23 7.67
CA ALA A 318 17.38 -6.06 8.86
C ALA A 318 18.27 -7.28 8.59
N VAL A 319 18.22 -7.87 7.39
CA VAL A 319 19.11 -8.98 7.04
C VAL A 319 20.46 -8.50 6.55
N THR A 320 20.49 -7.59 5.58
CA THR A 320 21.74 -7.23 4.88
C THR A 320 22.60 -6.19 5.60
N GLY A 321 22.04 -5.48 6.56
CA GLY A 321 22.66 -4.31 7.17
C GLY A 321 22.61 -3.06 6.29
N GLY A 322 23.29 -2.01 6.77
CA GLY A 322 23.35 -0.68 6.20
C GLY A 322 22.19 0.21 6.63
N THR A 323 22.08 1.35 5.94
CA THR A 323 21.07 2.36 6.23
C THR A 323 19.98 2.45 5.16
N TYR A 324 18.82 2.97 5.55
CA TYR A 324 17.83 3.52 4.63
C TYR A 324 17.11 4.72 5.26
N VAL A 325 16.46 5.52 4.42
CA VAL A 325 15.69 6.69 4.85
C VAL A 325 14.20 6.40 4.69
N ALA A 326 13.44 6.67 5.74
CA ALA A 326 11.98 6.66 5.78
C ALA A 326 11.47 8.04 6.24
N LYS A 327 10.18 8.15 6.55
CA LYS A 327 9.63 9.33 7.23
C LYS A 327 8.94 8.98 8.54
N ASP A 328 9.03 9.89 9.51
CA ASP A 328 8.30 9.81 10.78
C ASP A 328 6.81 10.23 10.62
N ARG A 329 6.09 10.28 11.73
CA ARG A 329 4.65 10.61 11.76
C ARG A 329 4.39 12.09 11.42
N SER A 330 5.42 12.95 11.46
CA SER A 330 5.37 14.35 10.99
C SER A 330 5.76 14.51 9.52
N GLY A 331 6.12 13.41 8.84
CA GLY A 331 6.60 13.42 7.46
C GLY A 331 8.06 13.85 7.31
N ALA A 332 8.81 13.99 8.41
CA ALA A 332 10.21 14.32 8.37
C ALA A 332 11.07 13.08 8.11
N ASN A 333 12.22 13.26 7.46
CA ASN A 333 13.11 12.15 7.16
C ASN A 333 13.67 11.51 8.44
N VAL A 334 13.68 10.18 8.44
CA VAL A 334 14.23 9.34 9.50
C VAL A 334 15.29 8.44 8.89
N THR A 335 16.46 8.36 9.53
CA THR A 335 17.50 7.40 9.15
C THR A 335 17.36 6.15 10.00
N VAL A 336 17.30 4.98 9.36
CA VAL A 336 17.35 3.69 10.05
C VAL A 336 18.67 3.03 9.74
N ASP A 337 19.42 2.66 10.76
CA ASP A 337 20.73 2.02 10.66
C ASP A 337 20.70 0.63 11.30
N PHE A 338 20.90 -0.39 10.47
CA PHE A 338 21.03 -1.78 10.88
C PHE A 338 22.50 -2.22 10.99
N GLY A 339 23.49 -1.34 10.81
CA GLY A 339 24.90 -1.69 10.90
C GLY A 339 25.25 -2.85 9.97
N ALA A 340 25.70 -3.97 10.53
CA ALA A 340 26.07 -5.17 9.76
C ALA A 340 24.88 -6.08 9.35
N GLY A 341 23.67 -5.83 9.84
CA GLY A 341 22.51 -6.69 9.59
C GLY A 341 22.47 -7.93 10.48
N GLY A 342 21.83 -9.00 10.00
CA GLY A 342 21.66 -10.25 10.75
C GLY A 342 20.48 -10.26 11.73
N TYR A 343 19.57 -9.30 11.65
CA TYR A 343 18.41 -9.20 12.54
C TYR A 343 17.29 -10.17 12.13
N LYS A 344 16.52 -10.58 13.13
CA LYS A 344 15.29 -11.35 12.98
C LYS A 344 14.10 -10.40 13.07
N ALA A 345 13.50 -10.06 11.93
CA ALA A 345 12.44 -9.07 11.87
C ALA A 345 11.11 -9.67 11.42
N ILE A 346 10.03 -9.08 11.91
CA ILE A 346 8.64 -9.36 11.58
C ILE A 346 7.98 -8.05 11.14
N GLY A 347 7.00 -8.11 10.25
CA GLY A 347 6.21 -6.94 9.89
C GLY A 347 4.76 -7.29 9.60
N VAL A 348 4.08 -6.31 9.03
CA VAL A 348 2.72 -6.45 8.48
C VAL A 348 2.69 -5.79 7.10
N LEU A 349 2.28 -6.55 6.10
CA LEU A 349 2.12 -6.08 4.73
C LEU A 349 0.85 -6.66 4.12
N SER A 350 0.23 -5.89 3.23
CA SER A 350 -0.74 -6.43 2.27
C SER A 350 -0.03 -7.36 1.28
N LEU A 351 -0.76 -8.33 0.74
CA LEU A 351 -0.22 -9.24 -0.28
C LEU A 351 0.00 -8.58 -1.65
N ASP A 352 -0.35 -7.32 -1.86
CA ASP A 352 0.12 -6.51 -2.99
C ASP A 352 1.68 -6.45 -3.08
N SER A 353 2.34 -6.76 -1.97
CA SER A 353 3.79 -6.90 -1.80
C SER A 353 4.33 -8.29 -2.11
N LEU A 354 3.47 -9.24 -2.52
CA LEU A 354 3.84 -10.64 -2.76
C LEU A 354 4.91 -10.79 -3.84
N GLY A 355 4.90 -9.93 -4.87
CA GLY A 355 5.97 -9.90 -5.89
C GLY A 355 7.37 -9.51 -5.36
N SER A 356 7.48 -9.09 -4.09
CA SER A 356 8.75 -8.84 -3.40
C SER A 356 9.11 -9.93 -2.37
N SER A 357 8.18 -10.83 -2.06
CA SER A 357 8.41 -12.03 -1.25
C SER A 357 8.95 -13.12 -2.17
N LEU A 358 10.27 -13.23 -2.29
CA LEU A 358 10.93 -14.14 -3.24
C LEU A 358 11.62 -15.29 -2.51
N THR A 359 11.76 -16.45 -3.17
CA THR A 359 12.50 -17.58 -2.59
C THR A 359 13.95 -17.22 -2.26
N THR A 360 14.57 -16.38 -3.09
CA THR A 360 15.93 -15.86 -2.88
C THR A 360 15.97 -14.54 -2.10
N GLY A 361 14.80 -14.04 -1.68
CA GLY A 361 14.66 -12.77 -0.97
C GLY A 361 15.18 -12.83 0.47
N ASN A 362 15.35 -11.65 1.07
CA ASN A 362 15.76 -11.51 2.47
C ASN A 362 14.60 -11.68 3.47
N TRP A 363 13.36 -11.69 2.99
CA TRP A 363 12.18 -11.94 3.79
C TRP A 363 11.11 -12.62 2.94
N GLN A 364 10.20 -13.32 3.61
CA GLN A 364 9.05 -13.96 2.99
C GLN A 364 7.82 -13.77 3.87
N PHE A 365 6.64 -13.75 3.25
CA PHE A 365 5.39 -13.95 3.98
C PHE A 365 5.35 -15.36 4.57
N ARG A 366 4.91 -15.47 5.82
CA ARG A 366 4.79 -16.73 6.55
C ARG A 366 3.34 -17.18 6.64
N SER A 367 3.14 -18.50 6.68
CA SER A 367 1.84 -19.08 7.02
C SER A 367 1.45 -18.79 8.47
N LEU A 368 0.15 -18.84 8.75
CA LEU A 368 -0.35 -18.88 10.12
C LEU A 368 -0.54 -20.33 10.60
N ASN A 369 -0.57 -20.56 11.91
CA ASN A 369 -0.90 -21.85 12.55
C ASN A 369 -0.03 -23.04 12.09
N GLY A 370 1.17 -22.77 11.59
CA GLY A 370 2.14 -23.79 11.19
C GLY A 370 3.37 -23.17 10.55
N ALA A 371 4.35 -24.01 10.23
CA ALA A 371 5.54 -23.63 9.49
C ALA A 371 5.22 -23.50 8.00
N GLY A 372 5.87 -22.54 7.33
CA GLY A 372 5.66 -22.34 5.91
C GLY A 372 5.86 -20.90 5.45
N GLN A 373 5.91 -20.75 4.13
CA GLN A 373 6.10 -19.47 3.47
C GLN A 373 5.29 -19.38 2.17
N ILE A 374 5.00 -18.16 1.76
CA ILE A 374 4.39 -17.84 0.47
C ILE A 374 5.28 -16.87 -0.31
N THR A 375 5.61 -17.23 -1.54
CA THR A 375 6.47 -16.43 -2.43
C THR A 375 5.76 -16.11 -3.74
N GLY A 376 6.14 -14.98 -4.34
CA GLY A 376 5.63 -14.48 -5.62
C GLY A 376 6.63 -14.63 -6.76
N ASP A 377 7.46 -15.67 -6.75
CA ASP A 377 8.45 -15.91 -7.80
C ASP A 377 7.76 -16.05 -9.18
N GLY A 378 8.09 -15.15 -10.12
CA GLY A 378 7.51 -15.17 -11.47
C GLY A 378 6.02 -14.82 -11.54
N LEU A 379 5.44 -14.21 -10.50
CA LEU A 379 4.01 -13.92 -10.40
C LEU A 379 3.48 -13.20 -11.66
N SER A 380 2.39 -13.71 -12.23
CA SER A 380 1.73 -13.16 -13.41
C SER A 380 0.21 -13.40 -13.33
N THR A 381 -0.54 -13.07 -14.37
CA THR A 381 -1.96 -13.45 -14.44
C THR A 381 -2.16 -14.96 -14.64
N THR A 382 -1.13 -15.73 -14.99
CA THR A 382 -1.20 -17.18 -15.23
C THR A 382 -0.37 -18.00 -14.25
N VAL A 383 0.63 -17.39 -13.62
CA VAL A 383 1.50 -18.00 -12.61
C VAL A 383 1.11 -17.45 -11.25
N GLY A 384 0.58 -18.33 -10.40
CA GLY A 384 0.18 -18.02 -9.02
C GLY A 384 1.34 -18.06 -8.03
N PRO A 385 1.09 -17.67 -6.77
CA PRO A 385 2.10 -17.75 -5.73
C PRO A 385 2.44 -19.19 -5.35
N VAL A 386 3.65 -19.39 -4.86
CA VAL A 386 4.13 -20.69 -4.38
C VAL A 386 4.05 -20.72 -2.86
N THR A 387 3.38 -21.74 -2.32
CA THR A 387 3.28 -21.99 -0.88
C THR A 387 4.05 -23.25 -0.52
N THR A 388 4.77 -23.25 0.61
CA THR A 388 5.42 -24.45 1.16
C THR A 388 5.16 -24.57 2.65
N GLY A 389 5.13 -25.79 3.17
CA GLY A 389 4.92 -26.06 4.61
C GLY A 389 3.50 -26.54 4.93
N SER A 390 3.16 -26.48 6.22
CA SER A 390 1.93 -27.05 6.80
C SER A 390 0.96 -26.02 7.37
N GLY A 391 1.34 -24.74 7.44
CA GLY A 391 0.46 -23.71 7.96
C GLY A 391 -0.63 -23.27 6.97
N THR A 392 -1.52 -22.40 7.45
CA THR A 392 -2.60 -21.79 6.68
C THR A 392 -2.10 -20.60 5.89
N PHE A 393 -2.54 -20.52 4.62
CA PHE A 393 -2.22 -19.44 3.69
C PHE A 393 -3.46 -18.59 3.37
N PRO A 394 -3.27 -17.31 3.02
CA PRO A 394 -4.34 -16.39 2.65
C PRO A 394 -4.91 -16.75 1.26
N THR A 395 -5.82 -17.72 1.22
CA THR A 395 -6.57 -18.12 0.02
C THR A 395 -8.03 -17.72 0.17
N VAL A 396 -8.76 -17.59 -0.95
CA VAL A 396 -10.22 -17.40 -0.93
C VAL A 396 -10.92 -18.51 -0.13
N ALA A 397 -10.47 -19.75 -0.30
CA ALA A 397 -11.00 -20.88 0.46
C ALA A 397 -10.78 -20.72 1.96
N ALA A 398 -9.57 -20.36 2.39
CA ALA A 398 -9.24 -20.16 3.81
C ALA A 398 -10.00 -18.97 4.42
N LEU A 399 -10.24 -17.90 3.65
CA LEU A 399 -11.08 -16.78 4.07
C LEU A 399 -12.53 -17.22 4.27
N ASN A 400 -13.05 -18.04 3.36
CA ASN A 400 -14.42 -18.56 3.42
C ASN A 400 -14.62 -19.51 4.61
N THR A 401 -13.67 -20.39 4.90
CA THR A 401 -13.75 -21.32 6.05
C THR A 401 -13.43 -20.63 7.38
N GLY A 402 -12.77 -19.46 7.35
CA GLY A 402 -12.32 -18.75 8.54
C GLY A 402 -10.96 -19.21 9.07
N ASP A 403 -10.27 -20.09 8.35
CA ASP A 403 -8.88 -20.48 8.66
C ASP A 403 -7.91 -19.31 8.48
N TRP A 404 -8.29 -18.32 7.65
CA TRP A 404 -7.63 -17.02 7.53
C TRP A 404 -8.65 -15.90 7.74
N ASP A 405 -8.29 -14.88 8.53
CA ASP A 405 -9.15 -13.72 8.79
C ASP A 405 -8.38 -12.39 8.83
N MET A 406 -7.08 -12.41 8.50
CA MET A 406 -6.26 -11.20 8.36
C MET A 406 -6.49 -10.55 7.00
N GLN A 407 -7.56 -9.77 6.89
CA GLN A 407 -7.96 -9.07 5.67
C GLN A 407 -8.40 -7.63 5.97
N GLY A 408 -8.08 -6.72 5.05
CA GLY A 408 -8.71 -5.39 5.00
C GLY A 408 -9.85 -5.41 4.00
N TRP A 409 -11.00 -4.83 4.32
CA TRP A 409 -11.95 -4.49 3.25
C TRP A 409 -11.71 -3.07 2.84
N THR A 410 -11.10 -2.93 1.68
CA THR A 410 -10.76 -1.64 1.10
C THR A 410 -12.03 -0.84 0.93
N SER A 411 -12.12 0.33 1.57
CA SER A 411 -13.25 1.25 1.43
C SER A 411 -12.96 2.29 0.35
N PHE A 412 -14.00 2.59 -0.42
CA PHE A 412 -14.10 3.75 -1.29
C PHE A 412 -15.03 4.76 -0.66
N ASN A 413 -14.50 5.94 -0.38
CA ASN A 413 -15.16 6.97 0.40
C ASN A 413 -15.53 8.12 -0.53
N ILE A 414 -16.80 8.18 -0.92
CA ILE A 414 -17.31 9.24 -1.80
C ILE A 414 -18.02 10.28 -0.92
N PRO A 415 -17.55 11.53 -0.86
CA PRO A 415 -18.21 12.55 -0.08
C PRO A 415 -19.47 13.04 -0.79
N THR A 416 -20.48 13.48 -0.04
CA THR A 416 -21.77 13.97 -0.57
C THR A 416 -21.64 15.12 -1.58
N ARG A 417 -20.55 15.89 -1.52
CA ARG A 417 -20.25 16.98 -2.46
C ARG A 417 -19.81 16.51 -3.85
N THR A 418 -19.35 15.27 -3.98
CA THR A 418 -18.95 14.73 -5.29
C THR A 418 -20.20 14.41 -6.08
N THR A 419 -20.48 15.20 -7.11
CA THR A 419 -21.73 15.19 -7.88
C THR A 419 -21.45 15.18 -9.39
N GLY A 420 -22.50 15.07 -10.20
CA GLY A 420 -22.43 15.17 -11.66
C GLY A 420 -21.54 14.11 -12.32
N ALA A 421 -20.78 14.53 -13.35
CA ALA A 421 -19.92 13.63 -14.12
C ALA A 421 -18.81 13.00 -13.28
N LYS A 422 -18.26 13.72 -12.28
CA LYS A 422 -17.27 13.17 -11.37
C LYS A 422 -17.85 12.04 -10.51
N LEU A 423 -19.08 12.22 -9.99
CA LEU A 423 -19.78 11.17 -9.26
C LEU A 423 -19.99 9.93 -10.13
N ALA A 424 -20.41 10.12 -11.38
CA ALA A 424 -20.55 9.02 -12.33
C ALA A 424 -19.20 8.32 -12.56
N PHE A 425 -18.11 9.07 -12.70
CA PHE A 425 -16.77 8.50 -12.88
C PHE A 425 -16.33 7.65 -11.69
N VAL A 426 -16.42 8.18 -10.48
CA VAL A 426 -15.99 7.46 -9.28
C VAL A 426 -16.90 6.24 -9.01
N ASN A 427 -18.18 6.28 -9.38
CA ASN A 427 -19.07 5.12 -9.32
C ASN A 427 -18.71 4.05 -10.36
N SER A 428 -18.37 4.42 -11.58
CA SER A 428 -17.89 3.47 -12.60
C SER A 428 -16.57 2.82 -12.18
N PHE A 429 -15.66 3.59 -11.59
CA PHE A 429 -14.43 3.07 -11.01
C PHE A 429 -14.72 2.06 -9.88
N LEU A 430 -15.62 2.40 -8.95
CA LEU A 430 -16.02 1.50 -7.87
C LEU A 430 -16.63 0.20 -8.41
N ALA A 431 -17.54 0.27 -9.39
CA ALA A 431 -18.15 -0.90 -10.00
C ALA A 431 -17.10 -1.80 -10.69
N ALA A 432 -16.12 -1.20 -11.38
CA ALA A 432 -15.02 -1.95 -11.97
C ALA A 432 -14.16 -2.65 -10.91
N ALA A 433 -13.91 -1.98 -9.77
CA ALA A 433 -13.13 -2.54 -8.66
C ALA A 433 -13.85 -3.65 -7.88
N GLN A 434 -15.18 -3.62 -7.86
CA GLN A 434 -16.02 -4.65 -7.23
C GLN A 434 -16.18 -5.89 -8.12
N ASN A 435 -15.92 -5.77 -9.42
CA ASN A 435 -16.14 -6.84 -10.38
C ASN A 435 -15.04 -7.93 -10.27
N PRO A 436 -15.39 -9.20 -9.96
CA PRO A 436 -14.42 -10.29 -9.82
C PRO A 436 -13.65 -10.60 -11.10
N THR A 437 -14.27 -10.44 -12.28
CA THR A 437 -13.58 -10.61 -13.57
C THR A 437 -12.50 -9.56 -13.76
N THR A 438 -12.77 -8.31 -13.38
CA THR A 438 -11.76 -7.25 -13.42
C THR A 438 -10.61 -7.56 -12.45
N LEU A 439 -10.92 -7.93 -11.21
CA LEU A 439 -9.90 -8.28 -10.22
C LEU A 439 -9.03 -9.47 -10.67
N ALA A 440 -9.61 -10.47 -11.34
CA ALA A 440 -8.91 -11.64 -11.87
C ALA A 440 -8.08 -11.34 -13.14
N ALA A 441 -8.40 -10.27 -13.87
CA ALA A 441 -7.66 -9.84 -15.05
C ALA A 441 -6.44 -8.98 -14.70
N VAL A 442 -6.44 -8.34 -13.53
CA VAL A 442 -5.35 -7.48 -13.06
C VAL A 442 -4.36 -8.30 -12.23
N LYS A 443 -3.11 -8.39 -12.69
CA LYS A 443 -2.04 -9.18 -12.06
C LYS A 443 -1.89 -8.88 -10.57
N GLU A 444 -1.99 -7.61 -10.21
CA GLU A 444 -1.71 -7.10 -8.86
C GLU A 444 -2.83 -7.42 -7.86
N THR A 445 -4.06 -7.61 -8.33
CA THR A 445 -5.21 -7.95 -7.50
C THR A 445 -5.59 -9.43 -7.57
N LYS A 446 -5.29 -10.13 -8.67
CA LYS A 446 -5.70 -11.52 -8.90
C LYS A 446 -5.38 -12.46 -7.73
N TRP A 447 -4.20 -12.30 -7.14
CA TRP A 447 -3.73 -13.19 -6.07
C TRP A 447 -3.87 -12.61 -4.68
N THR A 448 -4.39 -11.38 -4.57
CA THR A 448 -4.24 -10.58 -3.36
C THR A 448 -5.56 -9.98 -2.90
N ALA A 449 -6.53 -9.81 -3.81
CA ALA A 449 -7.82 -9.20 -3.55
C ALA A 449 -8.97 -10.09 -4.05
N SER A 450 -10.12 -10.03 -3.38
CA SER A 450 -11.33 -10.76 -3.75
C SER A 450 -12.54 -9.86 -3.75
N ALA A 451 -13.46 -10.06 -4.70
CA ALA A 451 -14.72 -9.35 -4.73
C ALA A 451 -15.55 -9.71 -3.49
N ILE A 452 -16.25 -8.71 -2.97
CA ILE A 452 -17.15 -8.88 -1.83
C ILE A 452 -18.53 -9.28 -2.37
N PRO A 453 -19.21 -10.26 -1.76
CA PRO A 453 -20.50 -10.72 -2.26
C PRO A 453 -21.56 -9.63 -2.07
N ASP A 454 -22.29 -9.34 -3.15
CA ASP A 454 -23.36 -8.34 -3.21
C ASP A 454 -24.60 -8.86 -3.99
N GLY A 455 -24.67 -10.17 -4.23
CA GLY A 455 -25.71 -10.83 -5.02
C GLY A 455 -25.51 -10.79 -6.54
N ASN A 456 -24.63 -9.93 -7.05
CA ASN A 456 -24.33 -9.82 -8.49
C ASN A 456 -22.95 -10.40 -8.84
N ASN A 457 -22.03 -10.43 -7.87
CA ASN A 457 -20.71 -11.01 -8.07
C ASN A 457 -20.72 -12.52 -7.75
N ALA A 458 -20.30 -13.34 -8.70
CA ALA A 458 -20.08 -14.78 -8.52
C ALA A 458 -18.78 -15.23 -9.21
N GLY A 459 -18.15 -16.30 -8.72
CA GLY A 459 -16.96 -16.89 -9.32
C GLY A 459 -15.83 -17.15 -8.33
N THR A 460 -14.70 -17.65 -8.84
CA THR A 460 -13.56 -18.10 -8.03
C THR A 460 -12.80 -16.97 -7.32
N GLN A 461 -13.03 -15.71 -7.72
CA GLN A 461 -12.44 -14.51 -7.11
C GLN A 461 -13.42 -13.77 -6.19
N THR A 462 -14.56 -14.38 -5.86
CA THR A 462 -15.57 -13.80 -4.98
C THR A 462 -15.53 -14.50 -3.63
N LEU A 463 -15.61 -13.71 -2.55
CA LEU A 463 -15.77 -14.24 -1.21
C LEU A 463 -17.19 -14.75 -0.98
N ASN A 464 -17.34 -15.78 -0.14
CA ASN A 464 -18.63 -16.21 0.40
C ASN A 464 -18.83 -15.67 1.84
N VAL A 465 -18.17 -14.57 2.16
CA VAL A 465 -18.18 -13.97 3.49
C VAL A 465 -18.43 -12.48 3.40
N SER A 466 -19.23 -11.97 4.33
CA SER A 466 -19.44 -10.54 4.44
C SER A 466 -19.68 -10.06 5.86
N TYR A 467 -19.21 -8.85 6.16
CA TYR A 467 -19.53 -8.20 7.42
C TYR A 467 -21.01 -7.87 7.48
N VAL A 468 -21.66 -8.21 8.60
CA VAL A 468 -23.10 -7.93 8.78
C VAL A 468 -23.34 -6.43 8.66
N GLY A 469 -24.23 -6.05 7.74
CA GLY A 469 -24.55 -4.65 7.44
C GLY A 469 -23.38 -3.84 6.86
N GLY A 470 -22.33 -4.49 6.34
CA GLY A 470 -21.11 -3.82 5.88
C GLY A 470 -20.26 -3.21 7.00
N ASN A 471 -20.57 -3.52 8.26
CA ASN A 471 -19.85 -3.00 9.42
C ASN A 471 -18.66 -3.91 9.74
N GLN A 472 -17.45 -3.47 9.46
CA GLN A 472 -16.22 -4.22 9.76
C GLN A 472 -15.98 -4.51 11.26
N CYS A 473 -16.75 -3.89 12.16
CA CYS A 473 -16.76 -4.25 13.58
C CYS A 473 -17.84 -5.27 13.96
N ALA A 474 -18.74 -5.62 13.04
CA ALA A 474 -19.68 -6.71 13.24
C ALA A 474 -19.00 -8.06 12.97
N PRO A 475 -19.58 -9.18 13.46
CA PRO A 475 -19.13 -10.50 13.06
C PRO A 475 -19.16 -10.68 11.54
N LEU A 476 -18.16 -11.37 11.01
CA LEU A 476 -18.11 -11.76 9.61
C LEU A 476 -19.07 -12.94 9.38
N ASN A 477 -20.15 -12.72 8.64
CA ASN A 477 -21.07 -13.77 8.22
C ASN A 477 -20.40 -14.62 7.13
N ARG A 478 -20.32 -15.95 7.33
CA ARG A 478 -19.72 -16.91 6.40
C ARG A 478 -20.72 -17.75 5.61
N ASN A 479 -22.01 -17.48 5.81
CA ASN A 479 -23.11 -18.12 5.11
C ASN A 479 -23.74 -17.10 4.15
N TYR A 480 -22.98 -16.62 3.17
CA TYR A 480 -23.44 -15.64 2.19
C TYR A 480 -23.76 -16.26 0.84
#